data_AF-A0A7C7YEM0-F1
#
_entry.id   AF-A0A7C7YEM0-F1
#
_cell.length_a   1.000
_cell.length_b   1.000
_cell.length_c   1.000
_cell.angle_alpha   90.00
_cell.angle_beta   90.00
_cell.angle_gamma   90.00
#
_symmetry.space_group_name_H-M   'P 1'
#
loop_
_entity.id
_entity.type
_entity.pdbx_description
1 polymer ?
#
loop_
_entity_poly.entity_id
_entity_poly.type
_entity_poly.pdbx_seq_one_letter_code
_entity_poly.pdbx_strand_id
1 'polypeptide(L)'
;MHTKIPDDLAEDPWFKVVDMLQHNWAVIIQSVSPVLVVFYGDTRGIFDELEFESVEKAEASLSRNGFSKYRSDDKATEIVGLPRGEFHDRPHPNGPIYSSGRFWVS
;
A
#
# COMPACT_ATOMS: atom_id res chain seq x y z
N MET A 1 7.83 -3.42 13.05
CA MET A 1 7.07 -2.18 13.26
C MET A 1 5.61 -2.61 13.22
N HIS A 2 4.91 -2.74 14.36
CA HIS A 2 3.60 -3.42 14.42
C HIS A 2 2.44 -2.53 13.94
N THR A 3 2.50 -2.04 12.71
CA THR A 3 1.41 -1.25 12.16
C THR A 3 0.24 -2.15 11.85
N LYS A 4 -0.80 -2.08 12.68
CA LYS A 4 -2.03 -2.86 12.48
C LYS A 4 -2.86 -2.19 11.38
N ILE A 5 -2.99 -2.87 10.25
CA ILE A 5 -3.89 -2.46 9.17
C ILE A 5 -5.34 -2.79 9.60
N PRO A 6 -6.24 -1.79 9.68
CA PRO A 6 -7.67 -2.02 9.90
C PRO A 6 -8.31 -2.83 8.76
N ASP A 7 -9.22 -3.74 9.10
CA ASP A 7 -9.86 -4.64 8.13
C ASP A 7 -10.67 -3.86 7.07
N ASP A 8 -11.33 -2.77 7.47
CA ASP A 8 -12.12 -1.90 6.58
C ASP A 8 -11.26 -1.24 5.49
N LEU A 9 -10.03 -0.84 5.84
CA LEU A 9 -9.09 -0.27 4.87
C LEU A 9 -8.54 -1.34 3.90
N ALA A 10 -8.45 -2.59 4.35
CA ALA A 10 -8.03 -3.71 3.52
C ALA A 10 -9.11 -4.19 2.53
N GLU A 11 -10.35 -3.68 2.62
CA GLU A 11 -11.42 -4.03 1.67
C GLU A 11 -11.41 -3.23 0.36
N ASP A 12 -10.76 -2.07 0.36
CA ASP A 12 -10.53 -1.23 -0.83
C ASP A 12 -9.15 -0.56 -0.77
N PRO A 13 -8.07 -1.37 -0.84
CA PRO A 13 -6.73 -0.84 -0.82
C PRO A 13 -6.39 -0.14 -2.13
N TRP A 14 -5.32 0.63 -2.10
CA TRP A 14 -4.60 1.03 -3.30
C TRP A 14 -3.74 -0.14 -3.77
N PHE A 15 -3.61 -0.33 -5.08
CA PHE A 15 -2.76 -1.37 -5.62
C PHE A 15 -2.06 -0.91 -6.89
N LYS A 16 -0.93 -1.54 -7.20
CA LYS A 16 -0.32 -1.49 -8.52
C LYS A 16 0.32 -2.83 -8.85
N VAL A 17 0.32 -3.16 -10.13
CA VAL A 17 1.07 -4.30 -10.66
C VAL A 17 2.53 -3.88 -10.82
N VAL A 18 3.43 -4.66 -10.24
CA VAL A 18 4.88 -4.52 -10.42
C VAL A 18 5.41 -5.66 -11.28
N ASP A 19 6.73 -5.70 -11.49
CA ASP A 19 7.35 -6.71 -12.35
C ASP A 19 6.98 -8.14 -11.92
N MET A 20 6.97 -9.06 -12.89
CA MET A 20 6.60 -10.47 -12.69
C MET A 20 5.16 -10.68 -12.17
N LEU A 21 4.24 -9.75 -12.48
CA LEU A 21 2.81 -9.80 -12.12
C LEU A 21 2.54 -9.83 -10.60
N GLN A 22 3.51 -9.40 -9.78
CA GLN A 22 3.27 -9.22 -8.34
C GLN A 22 2.47 -7.93 -8.13
N HIS A 23 1.72 -7.87 -7.02
CA HIS A 23 1.00 -6.66 -6.66
C HIS A 23 1.60 -6.05 -5.39
N ASN A 24 1.81 -4.74 -5.46
CA ASN A 24 2.10 -3.94 -4.29
C ASN A 24 0.82 -3.23 -3.88
N TRP A 25 0.43 -3.44 -2.64
CA TRP A 25 -0.77 -2.91 -2.04
C TRP A 25 -0.41 -1.79 -1.06
N ALA A 26 -1.36 -0.88 -0.85
CA ALA A 26 -1.21 0.19 0.12
C ALA A 26 -2.54 0.56 0.77
N VAL A 27 -2.50 0.92 2.04
CA VAL A 27 -3.62 1.52 2.77
C VAL A 27 -3.21 2.86 3.37
N ILE A 28 -4.17 3.78 3.49
CA ILE A 28 -3.96 5.07 4.13
C ILE A 28 -4.60 5.01 5.51
N ILE A 29 -3.78 4.97 6.55
CA ILE A 29 -4.21 5.00 7.94
C ILE A 29 -4.21 6.46 8.41
N GLN A 30 -5.42 7.00 8.63
CA GLN A 30 -5.58 8.32 9.24
C GLN A 30 -5.25 8.23 10.73
N SER A 31 -4.15 8.87 11.12
CA SER A 31 -3.82 9.13 12.52
C SER A 31 -3.90 10.64 12.79
N VAL A 32 -3.85 11.05 14.06
CA VAL A 32 -4.00 12.46 14.50
C VAL A 32 -3.04 13.42 13.78
N SER A 33 -1.95 12.89 13.24
CA SER A 33 -0.97 13.45 12.29
C SER A 33 0.38 12.92 12.75
N PRO A 34 1.17 12.27 11.88
CA PRO A 34 1.02 12.20 10.42
C PRO A 34 0.01 11.16 9.92
N VAL A 35 -0.45 11.32 8.67
CA VAL A 35 -1.17 10.28 7.93
C VAL A 35 -0.16 9.23 7.46
N LEU A 36 -0.44 7.95 7.70
CA LEU A 36 0.49 6.87 7.39
C LEU A 36 0.00 6.07 6.18
N VAL A 37 0.85 5.90 5.18
CA VAL A 37 0.64 4.95 4.09
C VAL A 37 1.45 3.71 4.38
N VAL A 38 0.78 2.56 4.48
CA VAL A 38 1.41 1.28 4.77
C VAL A 38 1.39 0.41 3.53
N PHE A 39 2.55 -0.09 3.13
CA PHE A 39 2.71 -0.92 1.94
C PHE A 39 2.91 -2.39 2.30
N TYR A 40 2.20 -3.27 1.59
CA TYR A 40 2.29 -4.71 1.79
C TYR A 40 2.20 -5.46 0.46
N GLY A 41 2.78 -6.67 0.44
CA GLY A 41 2.74 -7.54 -0.73
C GLY A 41 1.56 -8.50 -0.71
N ASP A 42 1.41 -9.29 -1.78
CA ASP A 42 0.37 -10.34 -1.94
C ASP A 42 0.28 -11.32 -0.76
N THR A 43 1.39 -11.54 -0.04
CA THR A 43 1.43 -12.44 1.12
C THR A 43 1.09 -11.75 2.45
N ARG A 44 0.61 -10.49 2.44
CA ARG A 44 0.32 -9.66 3.64
C ARG A 44 1.55 -9.29 4.48
N GLY A 45 2.73 -9.36 3.87
CA GLY A 45 3.96 -8.89 4.48
C GLY A 45 4.06 -7.37 4.33
N ILE A 46 3.98 -6.63 5.43
CA ILE A 46 4.24 -5.18 5.47
C ILE A 46 5.73 -4.98 5.26
N PHE A 47 6.08 -4.25 4.21
CA PHE A 47 7.48 -4.09 3.80
C PHE A 47 7.96 -2.64 3.83
N ASP A 48 7.04 -1.67 3.88
CA ASP A 48 7.40 -0.25 3.93
C ASP A 48 6.25 0.63 4.44
N GLU A 49 6.59 1.85 4.87
CA GLU A 49 5.66 2.87 5.35
C GLU A 49 6.10 4.27 4.92
N LEU A 50 5.14 5.16 4.65
CA LEU A 50 5.40 6.57 4.33
C LEU A 50 4.45 7.49 5.09
N GLU A 51 5.01 8.57 5.64
CA GLU A 51 4.24 9.59 6.34
C GLU A 51 3.88 10.76 5.40
N PHE A 52 2.65 11.26 5.53
CA PHE A 52 2.14 12.40 4.78
C PHE A 52 1.45 13.39 5.71
N GLU A 53 1.48 14.67 5.33
CA GLU A 53 0.83 15.73 6.09
C GLU A 53 -0.71 15.65 6.03
N SER A 54 -1.26 15.05 4.97
CA SER A 54 -2.71 14.91 4.79
C SER A 54 -3.06 13.70 3.93
N VAL A 55 -4.33 13.29 3.98
CA VAL A 55 -4.86 12.20 3.16
C VAL A 55 -4.78 12.55 1.69
N GLU A 56 -5.14 13.78 1.32
CA GLU A 56 -5.12 14.26 -0.06
C GLU A 56 -3.70 14.19 -0.64
N LYS A 57 -2.68 14.54 0.16
CA LYS A 57 -1.28 14.39 -0.25
C LYS A 57 -0.87 12.92 -0.41
N ALA A 58 -1.32 12.04 0.48
CA ALA A 58 -1.07 10.60 0.37
C ALA A 58 -1.70 10.01 -0.89
N GLU A 59 -2.98 10.31 -1.17
CA GLU A 59 -3.71 9.83 -2.35
C GLU A 59 -3.09 10.36 -3.65
N ALA A 60 -2.78 11.66 -3.71
CA ALA A 60 -2.13 12.26 -4.86
C ALA A 60 -0.75 11.64 -5.13
N SER A 61 0.00 11.34 -4.07
CA SER A 61 1.32 10.71 -4.20
C SER A 61 1.23 9.24 -4.63
N LEU A 62 0.26 8.48 -4.09
CA LEU A 62 -0.03 7.11 -4.54
C LEU A 62 -0.40 7.08 -6.03
N SER A 63 -1.31 7.96 -6.44
CA SER A 63 -1.75 8.08 -7.83
C SER A 63 -0.59 8.42 -8.76
N ARG A 64 0.26 9.38 -8.37
CA ARG A 64 1.48 9.74 -9.12
C ARG A 64 2.46 8.58 -9.27
N ASN A 65 2.52 7.70 -8.26
CA ASN A 65 3.40 6.53 -8.23
C ASN A 65 2.76 5.25 -8.81
N GLY A 66 1.65 5.42 -9.55
CA GLY A 66 1.00 4.37 -10.35
C GLY A 66 0.05 3.47 -9.56
N PHE A 67 -0.31 3.85 -8.33
CA PHE A 67 -1.33 3.13 -7.57
C PHE A 67 -2.73 3.62 -7.93
N SER A 68 -3.68 2.70 -7.99
CA SER A 68 -5.11 2.98 -8.16
C SER A 68 -5.93 2.29 -7.08
N LYS A 69 -7.14 2.79 -6.83
CA LYS A 69 -8.07 2.15 -5.89
C LYS A 69 -8.59 0.83 -6.45
N TYR A 70 -8.49 -0.23 -5.67
CA TYR A 70 -8.86 -1.58 -6.08
C TYR A 70 -10.31 -1.69 -6.58
N ARG A 71 -11.28 -1.13 -5.85
CA ARG A 71 -12.70 -1.14 -6.25
C ARG A 71 -13.03 -0.20 -7.41
N SER A 72 -12.10 0.64 -7.86
CA SER A 72 -12.32 1.54 -9.01
C SER A 72 -12.01 0.87 -10.36
N ASP A 73 -11.39 -0.32 -10.35
CA ASP A 73 -11.07 -1.09 -11.55
C ASP A 73 -11.85 -2.41 -11.54
N ASP A 74 -13.04 -2.39 -12.16
CA ASP A 74 -13.93 -3.56 -12.25
C ASP A 74 -13.22 -4.81 -12.78
N LYS A 75 -12.31 -4.65 -13.76
CA LYS A 75 -11.54 -5.77 -14.34
C LYS A 75 -10.52 -6.33 -13.35
N ALA A 76 -9.88 -5.46 -12.57
CA ALA A 76 -8.97 -5.91 -11.52
C ALA A 76 -9.71 -6.71 -10.45
N THR A 77 -10.93 -6.29 -10.07
CA THR A 77 -11.70 -6.98 -9.02
C THR A 77 -12.18 -8.39 -9.41
N GLU A 78 -12.31 -8.67 -10.72
CA GLU A 78 -12.69 -10.00 -11.22
C GLU A 78 -11.52 -11.01 -11.20
N ILE A 79 -10.27 -10.53 -11.30
CA ILE A 79 -9.08 -11.35 -11.56
C ILE A 79 -8.15 -11.41 -10.36
N VAL A 80 -8.00 -10.30 -9.63
CA VAL A 80 -7.03 -10.14 -8.54
C VAL A 80 -7.76 -10.31 -7.22
N GLY A 81 -7.45 -11.38 -6.47
CA GLY A 81 -8.03 -11.57 -5.14
C GLY A 81 -7.39 -10.65 -4.09
N LEU A 82 -8.20 -10.05 -3.21
CA LEU A 82 -7.69 -9.33 -2.05
C LEU A 82 -6.94 -10.28 -1.10
N PRO A 83 -5.77 -9.89 -0.58
CA PRO A 83 -5.07 -10.67 0.43
C PRO A 83 -5.88 -10.68 1.74
N ARG A 84 -6.32 -11.87 2.18
CA ARG A 84 -7.17 -12.06 3.39
C ARG A 84 -6.40 -12.61 4.58
N GLY A 85 -6.73 -12.14 5.79
CA GLY A 85 -6.20 -12.62 7.08
C GLY A 85 -5.16 -11.70 7.70
N GLU A 86 -4.44 -12.18 8.72
CA GLU A 86 -3.56 -11.31 9.53
C GLU A 86 -2.32 -10.81 8.76
N PHE A 87 -2.04 -9.52 8.92
CA PHE A 87 -0.85 -8.85 8.40
C PHE A 87 0.34 -9.09 9.34
N HIS A 88 1.54 -9.18 8.77
CA HIS A 88 2.77 -9.39 9.52
C HIS A 88 3.92 -8.56 8.97
N ASP A 89 4.88 -8.25 9.83
CA ASP A 89 6.11 -7.56 9.44
C ASP A 89 6.92 -8.46 8.51
N ARG A 90 7.26 -7.94 7.32
CA ARG A 90 8.15 -8.62 6.39
C ARG A 90 9.13 -7.62 5.79
N PRO A 91 10.24 -7.34 6.49
CA PRO A 91 11.29 -6.49 5.96
C PRO A 91 11.76 -7.03 4.61
N HIS A 92 11.79 -6.17 3.60
CA HIS A 92 12.27 -6.57 2.29
C HIS A 92 13.80 -6.69 2.33
N PRO A 93 14.42 -7.72 1.71
CA PRO A 93 15.88 -7.92 1.74
C PRO A 93 16.68 -6.74 1.16
N ASN A 94 16.05 -5.92 0.31
CA ASN A 94 16.64 -4.72 -0.27
C ASN A 94 16.40 -3.44 0.56
N GLY A 95 15.89 -3.57 1.78
CA GLY A 95 15.45 -2.43 2.61
C GLY A 95 14.13 -1.82 2.13
N PRO A 96 13.75 -0.64 2.63
CA PRO A 96 12.50 0.01 2.27
C PRO A 96 12.45 0.35 0.78
N ILE A 97 11.34 0.01 0.13
CA ILE A 97 11.20 0.12 -1.33
C ILE A 97 10.84 1.56 -1.74
N TYR A 98 9.85 2.17 -1.09
CA TYR A 98 9.34 3.49 -1.40
C TYR A 98 9.95 4.57 -0.51
N SER A 99 10.06 4.33 0.80
CA SER A 99 10.62 5.32 1.73
C SER A 99 12.11 5.56 1.56
N SER A 100 12.82 4.68 0.83
CA SER A 100 14.19 4.96 0.37
C SER A 100 14.29 6.03 -0.72
N GLY A 101 13.16 6.43 -1.33
CA GLY A 101 13.11 7.41 -2.43
C GLY A 101 13.58 6.87 -3.78
N ARG A 102 14.07 5.62 -3.86
CA ARG A 102 14.57 5.05 -5.12
C ARG A 102 13.46 4.73 -6.11
N PHE A 103 12.31 4.29 -5.60
CA PHE A 103 11.15 3.87 -6.39
C PHE A 103 9.91 4.73 -6.10
N TRP A 104 10.12 5.93 -5.54
CA TRP A 104 9.06 6.87 -5.19
C TRP A 104 9.38 8.26 -5.73
N VAL A 105 8.47 8.80 -6.55
CA VAL A 105 8.53 10.17 -7.04
C VAL A 105 7.79 11.07 -6.05
N SER A 106 8.55 11.89 -5.33
CA SER A 106 8.08 12.91 -4.37
C SER A 106 7.32 14.06 -5.03
#